data_AF-E4XTY7-F1
#
_entry.id   AF-E4XTY7-F1
#
_cell.length_a   1.000
_cell.length_b   1.000
_cell.length_c   1.000
_cell.angle_alpha   90.00
_cell.angle_beta   90.00
_cell.angle_gamma   90.00
#
_symmetry.space_group_name_H-M   'P 1'
#
loop_
_entity.id
_entity.type
_entity.pdbx_description
1 polymer ?
#
loop_
_entity_poly.entity_id
_entity_poly.type
_entity_poly.pdbx_seq_one_letter_code
_entity_poly.pdbx_strand_id
1 'polypeptide(L)'
;MAFFWKKNSSKYPVLAKIGTFLSKIPSSSSEIERSFAEITRDTQNPQQNRQKCKSVELRRQFMDAEPFKRLAEAALTYENSSINQ
;
A
#
# COMPACT_ATOMS: atom_id res chain seq x y z
N MET A 1 -9.24 -17.42 -0.82
CA MET A 1 -9.75 -17.35 -2.22
C MET A 1 -8.68 -17.07 -3.27
N ALA A 2 -7.81 -16.06 -3.11
CA ALA A 2 -6.74 -15.76 -4.08
C ALA A 2 -5.80 -16.96 -4.39
N PHE A 3 -5.51 -17.82 -3.40
CA PHE A 3 -4.69 -19.02 -3.58
C PHE A 3 -5.28 -20.04 -4.56
N PHE A 4 -6.62 -20.22 -4.54
CA PHE A 4 -7.31 -21.15 -5.45
C PHE A 4 -7.14 -20.73 -6.91
N TRP A 5 -7.36 -19.44 -7.20
CA TRP A 5 -7.20 -18.89 -8.54
C TRP A 5 -5.75 -18.92 -9.02
N LYS A 6 -4.78 -18.65 -8.13
CA LYS A 6 -3.36 -18.76 -8.44
C LYS A 6 -2.96 -20.18 -8.83
N LYS A 7 -3.38 -21.18 -8.04
CA LYS A 7 -3.06 -22.60 -8.27
C LYS A 7 -3.68 -23.15 -9.56
N ASN A 8 -4.86 -22.67 -9.95
CA ASN A 8 -5.58 -23.13 -11.14
C ASN A 8 -5.43 -22.20 -12.36
N SER A 9 -4.45 -21.30 -12.34
CA SER A 9 -4.25 -20.31 -13.41
C SER A 9 -3.94 -20.92 -14.77
N SER A 10 -3.25 -22.07 -14.82
CA SER A 10 -3.01 -22.81 -16.06
C SER A 10 -4.28 -23.42 -16.66
N LYS A 11 -5.20 -23.90 -15.80
CA LYS A 11 -6.47 -24.52 -16.22
C LYS A 11 -7.53 -23.49 -16.61
N TYR A 12 -7.50 -22.31 -15.98
CA TYR A 12 -8.49 -21.25 -16.20
C TYR A 12 -7.81 -19.87 -16.33
N PRO A 13 -7.05 -19.59 -17.40
CA PRO A 13 -6.19 -18.42 -17.49
C PRO A 13 -6.91 -17.06 -17.41
N VAL A 14 -8.09 -16.93 -18.00
CA VAL A 14 -8.89 -15.68 -17.96
C VAL A 14 -9.64 -15.56 -16.64
N LEU A 15 -10.35 -16.62 -16.24
CA LEU A 15 -11.13 -16.68 -15.00
C LEU A 15 -10.25 -16.53 -13.76
N ALA A 16 -9.04 -17.08 -13.75
CA ALA A 16 -8.09 -16.91 -12.65
C ALA A 16 -7.64 -15.47 -12.49
N LYS A 17 -7.44 -14.71 -13.59
CA LYS A 17 -7.12 -13.28 -13.51
C LYS A 17 -8.28 -12.51 -12.88
N ILE A 18 -9.50 -12.73 -13.37
CA ILE A 18 -10.71 -12.06 -12.86
C ILE A 18 -10.96 -12.44 -11.39
N GLY A 19 -10.93 -13.73 -11.06
CA GLY A 19 -11.16 -14.23 -9.71
C GLY A 19 -10.09 -13.77 -8.72
N THR A 20 -8.82 -13.69 -9.14
CA THR A 20 -7.75 -13.11 -8.32
C THR A 20 -7.99 -11.63 -8.07
N PHE A 21 -8.42 -10.87 -9.08
CA PHE A 21 -8.75 -9.45 -8.94
C PHE A 21 -9.92 -9.24 -7.97
N LEU A 22 -11.04 -9.93 -8.17
CA LEU A 22 -12.22 -9.85 -7.31
C LEU A 22 -11.89 -10.26 -5.86
N SER A 23 -11.04 -11.27 -5.68
CA SER A 23 -10.61 -11.71 -4.33
C SER A 23 -9.77 -10.67 -3.58
N LYS A 24 -9.25 -9.64 -4.26
CA LYS A 24 -8.51 -8.54 -3.63
C LYS A 24 -9.40 -7.37 -3.25
N ILE A 25 -10.66 -7.34 -3.70
CA ILE A 25 -11.59 -6.29 -3.33
C ILE A 25 -11.99 -6.54 -1.87
N PRO A 26 -11.68 -5.61 -0.94
CA PRO A 26 -12.08 -5.75 0.44
C PRO A 26 -13.61 -5.72 0.54
N SER A 27 -14.17 -6.61 1.36
CA SER A 27 -15.63 -6.67 1.58
C SER A 27 -16.14 -5.65 2.60
N SER A 28 -15.23 -4.87 3.21
CA SER A 28 -15.55 -3.91 4.27
C SER A 28 -14.70 -2.63 4.13
N SER A 29 -15.30 -1.49 4.44
CA SER A 29 -14.60 -0.20 4.56
C SER A 29 -13.73 -0.09 5.81
N SER A 30 -13.95 -0.95 6.80
CA SER A 30 -13.32 -0.86 8.13
C SER A 30 -11.79 -0.99 8.12
N GLU A 31 -11.21 -1.60 7.09
CA GLU A 31 -9.76 -1.69 6.91
C GLU A 31 -9.15 -0.33 6.52
N ILE A 32 -9.82 0.36 5.58
CA ILE A 32 -9.43 1.71 5.14
C ILE A 32 -9.65 2.72 6.27
N GLU A 33 -10.76 2.60 7.01
CA GLU A 33 -11.07 3.46 8.15
C GLU A 33 -10.03 3.32 9.28
N ARG A 34 -9.57 2.09 9.57
CA ARG A 34 -8.49 1.84 10.54
C ARG A 34 -7.18 2.50 10.11
N SER A 35 -6.78 2.35 8.85
CA SER A 35 -5.59 3.01 8.30
C SER A 35 -5.68 4.54 8.41
N PHE A 36 -6.84 5.13 8.11
CA PHE A 36 -7.05 6.56 8.29
C PHE A 36 -6.96 6.99 9.77
N ALA A 37 -7.55 6.21 10.68
CA ALA A 37 -7.50 6.51 12.12
C ALA A 37 -6.07 6.46 12.68
N GLU A 38 -5.25 5.52 12.21
CA GLU A 38 -3.83 5.42 12.59
C GLU A 38 -3.02 6.63 12.10
N ILE A 39 -3.19 7.03 10.83
CA ILE A 39 -2.46 8.16 10.24
C ILE A 39 -2.89 9.50 10.87
N THR A 40 -4.16 9.62 11.25
CA THR A 40 -4.70 10.85 11.85
C THR A 40 -4.50 10.93 13.36
N ARG A 41 -3.96 9.87 14.00
CA ARG A 41 -3.66 9.84 15.43
C ARG A 41 -2.77 11.01 15.87
N ASP A 42 -1.75 11.35 15.08
CA ASP A 42 -0.85 12.48 15.35
C ASP A 42 -1.56 13.85 15.28
N THR A 43 -2.71 13.90 14.62
CA THR A 43 -3.52 15.10 14.38
C THR A 43 -4.79 15.17 15.25
N GLN A 44 -4.97 14.22 16.18
CA GLN A 44 -6.16 14.14 17.04
C GLN A 44 -6.36 15.37 17.92
N ASN A 45 -5.31 16.16 18.21
CA ASN A 45 -5.42 17.41 18.92
C ASN A 45 -5.46 18.60 17.94
N PRO A 46 -6.66 19.07 17.53
CA PRO A 46 -6.80 20.09 16.48
C PRO A 46 -6.28 21.47 16.88
N GLN A 47 -5.99 21.72 18.16
CA GLN A 47 -5.40 22.97 18.63
C GLN A 47 -3.87 23.01 18.46
N GLN A 48 -3.21 21.84 18.37
CA GLN A 48 -1.75 21.75 18.30
C GLN A 48 -1.27 21.28 16.91
N ASN A 49 -1.95 20.33 16.29
CA ASN A 49 -1.47 19.61 15.10
C ASN A 49 -2.48 19.60 13.94
N ARG A 50 -3.16 20.73 13.68
CA ARG A 50 -4.15 20.80 12.60
C ARG A 50 -3.47 20.68 11.23
N GLN A 51 -3.75 19.61 10.51
CA GLN A 51 -3.28 19.42 9.14
C GLN A 51 -4.43 19.57 8.12
N LYS A 52 -4.10 20.00 6.90
CA LYS A 52 -5.06 20.02 5.79
C LYS A 52 -5.35 18.57 5.36
N CYS A 53 -6.61 18.27 5.02
CA CYS A 53 -7.02 16.93 4.54
C CYS A 53 -6.12 16.40 3.42
N LYS A 54 -5.79 17.27 2.45
CA LYS A 54 -4.86 16.97 1.35
C LYS A 54 -3.48 16.49 1.81
N SER A 55 -2.96 17.01 2.92
CA SER A 55 -1.66 16.59 3.46
C SER A 55 -1.73 15.20 4.08
N VAL A 56 -2.85 14.87 4.74
CA VAL A 56 -3.11 13.54 5.30
C VAL A 56 -3.27 12.51 4.19
N GLU A 57 -4.01 12.84 3.12
CA GLU A 57 -4.18 11.99 1.94
C GLU A 57 -2.85 11.71 1.22
N LEU A 58 -2.02 12.74 1.01
CA LEU A 58 -0.69 12.57 0.41
C LEU A 58 0.22 11.69 1.27
N ARG A 59 0.17 11.84 2.60
CA ARG A 59 0.93 10.99 3.53
C ARG A 59 0.50 9.54 3.42
N ARG A 60 -0.81 9.29 3.31
CA ARG A 60 -1.37 7.95 3.10
C ARG A 60 -0.92 7.34 1.77
N GLN A 61 -1.04 8.08 0.67
CA GLN A 61 -0.58 7.65 -0.66
C GLN A 61 0.92 7.31 -0.66
N PHE A 62 1.75 8.11 0.01
CA PHE A 62 3.17 7.84 0.17
C PHE A 62 3.45 6.60 1.03
N MET A 63 2.66 6.38 2.09
CA MET A 63 2.78 5.18 2.92
C MET A 63 2.43 3.90 2.16
N ASP A 64 1.37 3.94 1.34
CA ASP A 64 0.88 2.82 0.54
C ASP A 64 1.71 2.56 -0.73
N ALA A 65 2.61 3.49 -1.12
CA ALA A 65 3.51 3.36 -2.26
C ALA A 65 4.73 2.44 -1.98
N GLU A 66 4.48 1.28 -1.37
CA GLU A 66 5.46 0.24 -1.05
C GLU A 66 6.44 -0.08 -2.21
N PRO A 67 5.99 -0.18 -3.48
CA PRO A 67 6.90 -0.43 -4.60
C PRO A 67 7.89 0.70 -4.85
N PHE A 68 7.48 1.95 -4.63
CA PHE A 68 8.34 3.12 -4.81
C PHE A 68 9.38 3.22 -3.68
N LYS A 69 8.97 2.96 -2.43
CA LYS A 69 9.89 2.88 -1.29
C LYS A 69 10.96 1.81 -1.48
N ARG A 70 10.55 0.58 -1.85
CA ARG A 70 11.51 -0.50 -2.11
C ARG A 70 12.48 -0.17 -3.25
N LEU A 71 11.99 0.51 -4.28
CA LEU A 71 12.83 0.93 -5.41
C LEU A 71 13.80 2.04 -5.01
N ALA A 72 13.37 3.00 -4.19
CA ALA A 72 14.22 4.05 -3.64
C ALA A 72 15.28 3.49 -2.66
N GLU A 73 14.91 2.56 -1.79
CA GLU A 73 15.83 1.85 -0.90
C GLU A 73 16.86 1.03 -1.70
N ALA A 74 16.42 0.31 -2.74
CA ALA A 74 17.33 -0.43 -3.62
C ALA A 74 18.31 0.50 -4.34
N ALA A 75 17.86 1.66 -4.82
CA ALA A 75 18.69 2.66 -5.47
C ALA A 75 19.75 3.25 -4.51
N LEU A 76 19.35 3.61 -3.29
CA LEU A 76 20.27 4.08 -2.25
C LEU A 76 21.30 3.01 -1.86
N THR A 77 20.87 1.74 -1.81
CA THR A 77 21.78 0.63 -1.49
C THR A 77 22.83 0.45 -2.60
N TYR A 78 22.43 0.63 -3.86
CA TYR A 78 23.31 0.58 -5.03
C TYR A 78 24.32 1.75 -5.08
N GLU A 79 23.89 2.99 -4.80
CA GLU A 79 24.82 4.13 -4.70
C GLU A 79 25.85 3.93 -3.59
N ASN A 80 25.42 3.48 -2.40
CA ASN A 80 26.34 3.27 -1.28
C ASN A 80 27.32 2.11 -1.50
N SER A 81 26.97 1.13 -2.34
CA SER A 81 27.87 0.03 -2.69
C SER A 81 28.83 0.37 -3.83
N SER A 82 28.48 1.33 -4.69
CA SER A 82 29.36 1.82 -5.77
C SER A 82 30.37 2.88 -5.31
N ILE A 83 30.12 3.57 -4.19
CA ILE A 83 31.07 4.52 -3.56
C ILE A 83 32.19 3.79 -2.80
N ASN A 84 31.97 2.54 -2.39
CA ASN A 84 32.92 1.74 -1.59
C ASN A 84 33.75 0.74 -2.42
N GLN A 85 33.76 0.88 -3.76
CA GLN A 85 34.64 0.15 -4.69
C GLN A 85 35.67 1.12 -5.28
#